data_AF-A0A4Q3CJI4-F1
#
_entry.id   AF-A0A4Q3CJI4-F1
#
_cell.length_a   1.000
_cell.length_b   1.000
_cell.length_c   1.000
_cell.angle_alpha   90.00
_cell.angle_beta   90.00
_cell.angle_gamma   90.00
#
_symmetry.space_group_name_H-M   'P 1'
#
loop_
_entity.id
_entity.type
_entity.pdbx_description
1 polymer ?
#
loop_
_entity_poly.entity_id
_entity_poly.type
_entity_poly.pdbx_seq_one_letter_code
_entity_poly.pdbx_strand_id
1 'polypeptide(L)'
;MKTLKLILPHLAVHPFLVKSMILAVLLAVGWYILPLILTIVDWQVGLLDPGVWQLLLFSIITFTVMLALCILLFKWCLSASGFPAFQTLVSQFKNLALWQQFVCYWASFALLLLAALLSLLAIF
;
A
#
# COMPACT_ATOMS: atom_id res chain seq x y z
N MET A 1 26.70 54.44 -13.57
CA MET A 1 25.46 53.63 -13.54
C MET A 1 25.82 52.24 -13.04
N LYS A 2 25.43 51.87 -11.81
CA LYS A 2 25.77 50.58 -11.19
C LYS A 2 24.70 49.56 -11.55
N THR A 3 25.05 48.52 -12.29
CA THR A 3 24.16 47.41 -12.66
C THR A 3 24.03 46.44 -11.49
N LEU A 4 22.81 46.31 -10.97
CA LEU A 4 22.41 45.31 -9.98
C LEU A 4 22.63 43.91 -10.56
N LYS A 5 23.68 43.22 -10.09
CA LYS A 5 23.87 41.78 -10.34
C LYS A 5 22.85 41.02 -9.48
N LEU A 6 21.76 40.57 -10.11
CA LEU A 6 20.82 39.63 -9.53
C LEU A 6 21.55 38.30 -9.30
N ILE A 7 21.95 38.08 -8.05
CA ILE A 7 22.45 36.80 -7.56
C ILE A 7 21.21 35.90 -7.43
N LEU A 8 20.97 35.05 -8.43
CA LEU A 8 20.00 33.97 -8.28
C LEU A 8 20.56 32.99 -7.23
N PRO A 9 19.80 32.67 -6.16
CA PRO A 9 20.23 31.65 -5.23
C PRO A 9 20.26 30.31 -5.97
N HIS A 10 21.47 29.75 -6.12
CA HIS A 10 21.68 28.42 -6.65
C HIS A 10 21.07 27.41 -5.66
N LEU A 11 19.79 27.10 -5.87
CA LEU A 11 19.06 26.11 -5.10
C LEU A 11 19.76 24.76 -5.29
N ALA A 12 20.45 24.28 -4.25
CA ALA A 12 21.07 22.96 -4.25
C ALA A 12 19.97 21.90 -4.18
N VAL A 13 19.36 21.60 -5.34
CA VAL A 13 18.28 20.62 -5.41
C VAL A 13 18.89 19.22 -5.34
N HIS A 14 18.59 18.49 -4.28
CA HIS A 14 19.05 17.13 -4.10
C HIS A 14 18.48 16.25 -5.22
N PRO A 15 19.28 15.40 -5.92
CA PRO A 15 18.82 14.61 -7.06
C PRO A 15 17.65 13.65 -6.72
N PHE A 16 17.55 13.27 -5.45
CA PHE A 16 16.42 12.50 -4.91
C PHE A 16 15.08 13.25 -4.98
N LEU A 17 15.07 14.55 -4.62
CA LEU A 17 13.87 15.39 -4.68
C LEU A 17 13.42 15.60 -6.12
N VAL A 18 14.36 15.83 -7.04
CA VAL A 18 14.06 15.96 -8.48
C VAL A 18 13.40 14.69 -9.01
N LYS A 19 13.97 13.51 -8.70
CA LYS A 19 13.42 12.22 -9.14
C LYS A 19 12.01 11.99 -8.56
N SER A 20 11.80 12.32 -7.29
CA SER A 20 10.49 12.20 -6.64
C SER A 20 9.46 13.16 -7.26
N MET A 21 9.85 14.40 -7.57
CA MET A 21 8.97 15.37 -8.21
C MET A 21 8.57 14.94 -9.62
N ILE A 22 9.51 14.45 -10.43
CA ILE A 22 9.23 13.95 -11.78
C ILE A 22 8.22 12.80 -11.72
N LEU A 23 8.40 11.87 -10.78
CA LEU A 23 7.51 10.72 -10.61
C LEU A 23 6.11 11.15 -10.13
N ALA A 24 6.02 12.12 -9.21
CA ALA A 24 4.75 12.67 -8.75
C ALA A 24 3.99 13.38 -9.89
N VAL A 25 4.70 14.17 -10.72
CA VAL A 25 4.10 14.82 -11.89
C VAL A 25 3.59 13.78 -12.89
N LEU A 26 4.39 12.74 -13.17
CA LEU A 26 3.99 11.68 -14.11
C LEU A 26 2.76 10.90 -13.62
N LEU A 27 2.68 10.60 -12.32
CA LEU A 27 1.50 10.00 -11.71
C LEU A 27 0.28 10.90 -11.76
N ALA A 28 0.43 12.20 -11.48
CA ALA A 28 -0.67 13.17 -11.55
C ALA A 28 -1.21 13.28 -12.97
N VAL A 29 -0.33 13.42 -13.96
CA VAL A 29 -0.70 13.45 -15.38
C VAL A 29 -1.40 12.16 -15.78
N GLY A 30 -0.85 11.00 -15.40
CA GLY A 30 -1.48 9.70 -15.62
C GLY A 30 -2.90 9.64 -15.03
N TRP A 31 -3.09 10.11 -13.80
CA TRP A 31 -4.38 10.11 -13.11
C TRP A 31 -5.46 10.95 -13.79
N TYR A 32 -5.10 12.11 -14.36
CA TYR A 32 -6.03 12.95 -15.09
C TYR A 32 -6.35 12.43 -16.51
N ILE A 33 -5.40 11.74 -17.15
CA ILE A 33 -5.58 11.22 -18.51
C ILE A 33 -6.33 9.87 -18.50
N LEU A 34 -6.17 9.06 -17.44
CA LEU A 34 -6.79 7.74 -17.30
C LEU A 34 -8.32 7.72 -17.52
N PRO A 35 -9.15 8.62 -16.94
CA PRO A 35 -10.59 8.60 -17.18
C PRO A 35 -10.94 8.88 -18.64
N LEU A 36 -10.16 9.75 -19.32
CA LEU A 36 -10.34 10.07 -20.73
C LEU A 36 -10.05 8.83 -21.59
N ILE A 37 -8.96 8.11 -21.30
CA ILE A 37 -8.63 6.84 -21.98
C ILE A 37 -9.76 5.81 -21.77
N LEU A 38 -10.27 5.67 -20.53
CA LEU A 38 -11.32 4.69 -20.23
C LEU A 38 -12.61 4.98 -21.01
N THR A 39 -13.00 6.25 -21.15
CA THR A 39 -14.17 6.63 -21.96
C THR A 39 -14.00 6.38 -23.46
N ILE A 40 -12.76 6.33 -23.97
CA ILE A 40 -12.48 6.03 -25.37
C ILE A 40 -12.49 4.51 -25.62
N VAL A 41 -11.96 3.73 -24.67
CA VAL A 41 -11.80 2.28 -24.82
C VAL A 41 -13.13 1.54 -24.69
N ASP A 42 -14.03 2.02 -23.83
CA ASP A 42 -15.30 1.34 -23.59
C ASP A 42 -16.45 2.35 -23.46
N TRP A 43 -17.37 2.29 -24.42
CA TRP A 43 -18.54 3.16 -24.50
C TRP A 43 -19.58 2.87 -23.41
N GLN A 44 -19.48 1.72 -22.74
CA GLN A 44 -20.34 1.35 -21.61
C GLN A 44 -19.83 1.86 -20.27
N VAL A 45 -18.66 2.51 -20.24
CA VAL A 45 -18.16 3.19 -19.05
C VAL A 45 -19.11 4.34 -18.77
N GLY A 46 -20.02 4.13 -17.81
CA GLY A 46 -20.92 5.16 -17.33
C GLY A 46 -20.15 6.42 -16.97
N LEU A 47 -20.79 7.60 -17.08
CA LEU A 47 -20.18 8.90 -16.82
C LEU A 47 -19.32 8.84 -15.54
N LEU A 48 -18.00 8.85 -15.73
CA LEU A 48 -17.02 8.97 -14.66
C LEU A 48 -17.10 10.41 -14.15
N ASP A 49 -18.11 10.66 -13.31
CA ASP A 49 -18.25 11.92 -12.59
C ASP A 49 -16.97 12.15 -11.77
N PRO A 50 -16.39 13.37 -11.78
CA PRO A 50 -15.29 13.75 -10.91
C PRO A 50 -15.45 13.27 -9.46
N GLY A 51 -16.67 13.23 -8.93
CA GLY A 51 -16.95 12.70 -7.59
C GLY A 51 -16.62 11.22 -7.43
N VAL A 52 -17.02 10.37 -8.38
CA VAL A 52 -16.74 8.92 -8.36
C VAL A 52 -15.24 8.67 -8.53
N TRP A 53 -14.57 9.45 -9.37
CA TRP A 53 -13.12 9.36 -9.57
C TRP A 53 -12.34 9.72 -8.30
N GLN A 54 -12.76 10.75 -7.57
CA GLN A 54 -12.17 11.11 -6.27
C GLN A 54 -12.46 10.06 -5.19
N LEU A 55 -13.67 9.49 -5.16
CA LEU A 55 -14.00 8.40 -4.24
C LEU A 55 -13.14 7.16 -4.46
N LEU A 56 -12.84 6.82 -5.72
CA LEU A 56 -11.92 5.75 -6.07
C LEU A 56 -10.53 6.01 -5.48
N LEU A 57 -9.99 7.22 -5.65
CA LEU A 57 -8.71 7.62 -5.10
C LEU A 57 -8.70 7.52 -3.57
N PHE A 58 -9.73 8.04 -2.91
CA PHE A 58 -9.85 7.95 -1.46
C PHE A 58 -9.92 6.49 -0.99
N SER A 59 -10.66 5.63 -1.68
CA SER A 59 -10.74 4.20 -1.37
C SER A 59 -9.37 3.52 -1.47
N ILE A 60 -8.59 3.82 -2.50
CA ILE A 60 -7.23 3.29 -2.66
C ILE A 60 -6.33 3.77 -1.51
N ILE A 61 -6.39 5.04 -1.15
CA ILE A 61 -5.59 5.61 -0.06
C ILE A 61 -5.98 4.98 1.27
N THR A 62 -7.26 4.94 1.61
CA THR A 62 -7.73 4.38 2.89
C THR A 62 -7.40 2.90 2.99
N PHE A 63 -7.59 2.14 1.92
CA PHE A 63 -7.19 0.73 1.86
C PHE A 63 -5.68 0.55 2.08
N THR A 64 -4.86 1.36 1.41
CA THR A 64 -3.39 1.30 1.54
C THR A 64 -2.94 1.65 2.96
N VAL A 65 -3.53 2.68 3.57
CA VAL A 65 -3.26 3.09 4.94
C VAL A 65 -3.68 1.99 5.92
N MET A 66 -4.88 1.43 5.77
CA MET A 66 -5.35 0.31 6.58
C MET A 66 -4.41 -0.89 6.48
N LEU A 67 -3.99 -1.26 5.26
CA LEU A 67 -3.06 -2.36 5.03
C LEU A 67 -1.69 -2.10 5.68
N ALA A 68 -1.16 -0.88 5.57
CA ALA A 68 0.08 -0.49 6.23
C ALA A 68 -0.03 -0.57 7.76
N LEU A 69 -1.15 -0.12 8.34
CA LEU A 69 -1.43 -0.22 9.77
C LEU A 69 -1.52 -1.69 10.23
N CYS A 70 -2.23 -2.54 9.47
CA CYS A 70 -2.29 -3.98 9.76
C CYS A 70 -0.91 -4.63 9.76
N ILE A 71 -0.05 -4.32 8.78
CA ILE A 71 1.32 -4.83 8.72
C ILE A 71 2.15 -4.34 9.91
N LEU A 72 2.00 -3.07 10.30
CA LEU A 72 2.71 -2.49 11.43
C LEU A 72 2.29 -3.15 12.74
N LEU A 73 0.98 -3.29 12.98
CA LEU A 73 0.44 -3.98 14.15
C LEU A 73 0.89 -5.44 14.21
N PHE A 74 0.90 -6.14 13.06
CA PHE A 74 1.39 -7.51 12.98
C PHE A 74 2.87 -7.62 13.36
N LYS A 75 3.72 -6.75 12.80
CA LYS A 75 5.15 -6.70 13.15
C LYS A 75 5.37 -6.37 14.62
N TRP A 76 4.61 -5.43 15.15
CA TRP A 76 4.68 -5.05 16.56
C TRP A 76 4.29 -6.22 17.46
N CYS A 77 3.17 -6.88 17.18
CA CYS A 77 2.69 -8.05 17.92
C CYS A 77 3.71 -9.22 17.90
N LEU A 78 4.31 -9.49 16.74
CA LEU A 78 5.40 -10.48 16.61
C LEU A 78 6.61 -10.10 17.47
N SER A 79 7.05 -8.84 17.41
CA SER A 79 8.19 -8.37 18.20
C SER A 79 7.93 -8.40 19.70
N ALA A 80 6.71 -8.05 20.13
CA ALA A 80 6.30 -8.08 21.53
C ALA A 80 6.25 -9.50 22.09
N SER A 81 5.91 -10.48 21.25
CA SER A 81 5.86 -11.90 21.61
C SER A 81 7.24 -12.58 21.57
N GLY A 82 8.30 -11.86 21.21
CA GLY A 82 9.66 -12.40 21.12
C GLY A 82 9.89 -13.35 19.93
N PHE A 83 8.98 -13.37 18.95
CA PHE A 83 9.13 -14.24 17.78
C PHE A 83 10.23 -13.72 16.85
N PRO A 84 11.00 -14.63 16.20
CA PRO A 84 12.01 -14.25 15.23
C PRO A 84 11.36 -13.70 13.96
N ALA A 85 12.15 -13.07 13.10
CA ALA A 85 11.67 -12.45 11.87
C ALA A 85 10.89 -13.44 10.98
N PHE A 86 9.94 -12.94 10.19
CA PHE A 86 9.10 -13.77 9.34
C PHE A 86 9.90 -14.66 8.38
N GLN A 87 11.00 -14.13 7.83
CA GLN A 87 11.91 -14.88 6.93
C GLN A 87 12.51 -16.10 7.63
N THR A 88 12.93 -15.94 8.88
CA THR A 88 13.47 -17.04 9.68
C THR A 88 12.38 -18.06 10.02
N LEU A 89 11.17 -17.63 10.37
CA LEU A 89 10.04 -18.54 10.62
C LEU A 89 9.73 -19.42 9.41
N VAL A 90 9.67 -18.83 8.21
CA VAL A 90 9.40 -19.58 6.96
C VAL A 90 10.55 -20.54 6.63
N SER A 91 11.80 -20.15 6.87
CA SER A 91 12.95 -21.03 6.64
C SER A 91 12.95 -22.25 7.56
N GLN A 92 12.61 -22.06 8.84
CA GLN A 92 12.53 -23.14 9.81
C GLN A 92 11.31 -24.03 9.58
N PHE A 93 10.22 -23.47 9.05
CA PHE A 93 9.02 -24.24 8.71
C PHE A 93 9.32 -25.38 7.72
N LYS A 94 10.17 -25.14 6.73
CA LYS A 94 10.58 -26.16 5.75
C LYS A 94 11.42 -27.29 6.35
N ASN A 95 12.08 -27.04 7.48
CA ASN A 95 12.90 -28.04 8.18
C ASN A 95 12.07 -28.94 9.12
N LEU A 96 10.78 -28.63 9.33
CA LEU A 96 9.89 -29.44 10.16
C LEU A 96 9.47 -30.73 9.43
N ALA A 97 9.15 -31.76 10.20
CA ALA A 97 8.59 -32.99 9.65
C ALA A 97 7.20 -32.75 9.02
N LEU A 98 6.83 -33.54 8.01
CA LEU A 98 5.56 -33.39 7.28
C LEU A 98 4.33 -33.32 8.18
N TRP A 99 4.28 -34.15 9.23
CA TRP A 99 3.19 -34.13 10.20
C TRP A 99 3.10 -32.81 10.99
N GLN A 100 4.24 -32.22 11.36
CA GLN A 100 4.28 -30.93 12.07
C GLN A 100 3.84 -29.77 11.16
N GLN A 101 4.23 -29.82 9.89
CA GLN A 101 3.76 -28.87 8.88
C GLN A 101 2.24 -28.97 8.71
N PHE A 102 1.69 -30.19 8.65
CA PHE A 102 0.25 -30.42 8.57
C PHE A 102 -0.51 -29.83 9.77
N VAL A 103 -0.03 -30.04 10.99
CA VAL A 103 -0.63 -29.47 12.20
C VAL A 103 -0.59 -27.94 12.16
N CYS A 104 0.52 -27.33 11.72
CA CYS A 104 0.62 -25.88 11.58
C CYS A 104 -0.37 -25.33 10.54
N TYR A 105 -0.53 -25.99 9.40
CA TYR A 105 -1.53 -25.60 8.40
C TYR A 105 -2.95 -25.65 9.00
N TRP A 106 -3.27 -26.72 9.73
CA TRP A 106 -4.55 -26.85 10.42
C TRP A 106 -4.78 -25.74 11.46
N ALA A 107 -3.77 -25.42 12.27
CA ALA A 107 -3.85 -24.34 13.25
C ALA A 107 -4.03 -22.97 12.57
N SER A 108 -3.32 -22.72 11.47
CA SER A 108 -3.46 -21.47 10.70
C SER A 108 -4.86 -21.34 10.08
N PHE A 109 -5.43 -22.43 9.60
CA PHE A 109 -6.79 -22.47 9.07
C PHE A 109 -7.82 -22.19 10.18
N ALA A 110 -7.68 -22.83 11.34
CA ALA A 110 -8.56 -22.59 12.49
C ALA A 110 -8.49 -21.13 12.97
N LEU A 111 -7.30 -20.54 13.02
CA LEU A 111 -7.11 -19.13 13.36
C LEU A 111 -7.74 -18.20 12.32
N LEU A 112 -7.63 -18.52 11.03
CA LEU A 112 -8.25 -17.74 9.96
C LEU A 112 -9.78 -17.80 10.05
N LEU A 113 -10.35 -18.99 10.34
CA LEU A 113 -11.78 -19.16 10.55
C LEU A 113 -12.27 -18.39 11.79
N LEU A 114 -11.51 -18.44 12.89
CA LEU A 114 -11.80 -17.67 14.10
C LEU A 114 -11.76 -16.16 13.84
N ALA A 115 -10.74 -15.67 13.11
CA ALA A 115 -10.64 -14.27 12.73
C ALA A 115 -11.82 -13.83 11.86
N ALA A 116 -12.25 -14.68 10.91
CA ALA A 116 -13.43 -14.42 10.10
C ALA A 116 -14.70 -14.31 10.98
N LEU A 117 -14.90 -15.22 11.93
CA LEU A 117 -16.03 -15.14 12.87
C LEU A 117 -16.00 -13.88 13.74
N LEU A 118 -14.83 -13.51 14.27
CA LEU A 118 -14.66 -12.29 15.06
C LEU A 118 -14.91 -11.03 14.23
N SER A 119 -14.48 -11.01 12.97
CA SER A 119 -14.78 -9.90 12.06
C SER A 119 -16.27 -9.77 11.75
N LEU A 120 -16.98 -10.91 11.60
CA LEU A 120 -18.43 -10.91 11.42
C LEU A 120 -19.13 -10.40 12.69
N LEU A 121 -18.69 -10.87 13.87
CA LEU A 121 -19.23 -10.42 15.15
C LEU A 121 -18.99 -8.94 15.37
N ALA A 122 -17.85 -8.37 14.96
CA ALA A 122 -17.59 -6.94 15.10
C ALA A 122 -18.51 -6.04 14.26
N ILE A 123 -19.21 -6.59 13.26
CA ILE A 123 -20.18 -5.87 12.42
C ILE A 123 -21.58 -5.87 13.05
N PHE A 124 -21.89 -6.86 13.89
CA PHE A 124 -23.19 -7.03 14.57
C PHE A 124 -23.18 -6.43 15.99
#